data_AF-A0A1Q3F9Y0-F1
#
_entry.id   AF-A0A1Q3F9Y0-F1
#
_cell.length_a   1.000
_cell.length_b   1.000
_cell.length_c   1.000
_cell.angle_alpha   90.00
_cell.angle_beta   90.00
_cell.angle_gamma   90.00
#
_symmetry.space_group_name_H-M   'P 1'
#
loop_
_entity.id
_entity.type
_entity.pdbx_description
1 polymer ?
#
loop_
_entity_poly.entity_id
_entity_poly.type
_entity_poly.pdbx_seq_one_letter_code
_entity_poly.pdbx_strand_id
1 'polypeptide(L)'
;KMSFSSKNPAPPKKVLSNSNVSNVPPPTAPVLPDPDTSFLEMVLEAHEATPMKGINVHHIRAFLRMRYQLPEPVIDQMLAFTLKFAVDSQLLVKVGGRKAEPTSWSTRLNPAFILILLRRLREEAKTLLSAAEAAPAGGSGLKRKADDGEGAGGKTARV
;
A
#
# COMPACT_ATOMS: atom_id res chain seq x y z
N LYS A 1 25.36 79.36 -19.34
CA LYS A 1 26.43 78.36 -19.15
C LYS A 1 25.77 76.98 -19.06
N MET A 2 25.81 76.20 -20.14
CA MET A 2 25.25 74.85 -20.19
C MET A 2 26.24 73.89 -19.53
N SER A 3 25.82 73.24 -18.44
CA SER A 3 26.58 72.17 -17.79
C SER A 3 26.11 70.83 -18.37
N PHE A 4 26.89 70.27 -19.28
CA PHE A 4 26.87 68.84 -19.59
C PHE A 4 27.94 68.20 -18.71
N SER A 5 27.57 67.26 -17.85
CA SER A 5 28.56 66.38 -17.22
C SER A 5 28.03 64.95 -17.06
N SER A 6 28.58 64.11 -17.94
CA SER A 6 28.94 62.69 -17.79
C SER A 6 27.95 61.74 -17.13
N LYS A 7 27.18 61.04 -17.98
CA LYS A 7 26.65 59.71 -17.69
C LYS A 7 27.83 58.72 -17.61
N ASN A 8 28.13 58.21 -16.43
CA ASN A 8 28.99 57.03 -16.29
C ASN A 8 28.24 55.78 -16.84
N PRO A 9 28.83 54.99 -17.74
CA PRO A 9 28.26 53.72 -18.14
C PRO A 9 28.45 52.67 -17.02
N ALA A 10 27.36 52.02 -16.63
CA ALA A 10 27.38 50.88 -15.73
C ALA A 10 28.21 49.72 -16.35
N PRO A 11 29.06 49.03 -15.59
CA PRO A 11 29.80 47.88 -16.11
C PRO A 11 28.84 46.72 -16.46
N PRO A 12 29.12 45.96 -17.53
CA PRO A 12 28.25 44.88 -17.98
C PRO A 12 28.11 43.81 -16.90
N LYS A 13 26.86 43.39 -16.67
CA LYS A 13 26.47 42.28 -15.79
C LYS A 13 27.30 41.05 -16.16
N LYS A 14 28.14 40.58 -15.25
CA LYS A 14 28.73 39.25 -15.35
C LYS A 14 27.57 38.25 -15.39
N VAL A 15 27.40 37.61 -16.54
CA VAL A 15 26.57 36.43 -16.70
C VAL A 15 27.21 35.37 -15.81
N LEU A 16 26.59 35.11 -14.65
CA LEU A 16 26.95 33.95 -13.83
C LEU A 16 26.61 32.71 -14.65
N SER A 17 27.66 31.98 -14.99
CA SER A 17 27.64 30.77 -15.77
C SER A 17 26.56 29.82 -15.29
N ASN A 18 25.66 29.43 -16.20
CA ASN A 18 24.74 28.31 -16.04
C ASN A 18 25.55 27.02 -16.00
N SER A 19 26.08 26.68 -14.83
CA SER A 19 26.81 25.43 -14.62
C SER A 19 26.46 24.87 -13.24
N ASN A 20 25.27 24.27 -13.14
CA ASN A 20 24.93 23.16 -12.23
C ASN A 20 23.44 22.78 -12.28
N VAL A 21 22.88 22.50 -13.46
CA VAL A 21 21.54 21.86 -13.58
C VAL A 21 21.64 20.52 -14.30
N SER A 22 22.66 19.72 -13.97
CA SER A 22 22.86 18.41 -14.60
C SER A 22 22.64 17.24 -13.65
N ASN A 23 21.87 17.43 -12.57
CA ASN A 23 21.51 16.31 -11.69
C ASN A 23 20.11 16.43 -11.06
N VAL A 24 19.19 17.12 -11.75
CA VAL A 24 17.77 16.97 -11.42
C VAL A 24 17.30 15.74 -12.21
N PRO A 25 16.90 14.64 -11.55
CA PRO A 25 16.31 13.52 -12.27
C PRO A 25 15.14 14.07 -13.10
N PRO A 26 14.98 13.63 -14.35
CA PRO A 26 13.87 14.08 -15.18
C PRO A 26 12.55 13.87 -14.43
N PRO A 27 11.55 14.76 -14.60
CA PRO A 27 10.23 14.54 -14.02
C PRO A 27 9.76 13.16 -14.45
N THR A 28 9.67 12.23 -13.51
CA THR A 28 9.34 10.85 -13.81
C THR A 28 8.00 10.86 -14.53
N ALA A 29 7.97 10.31 -15.75
CA ALA A 29 6.77 10.29 -16.57
C ALA A 29 5.57 9.79 -15.76
N PRO A 30 4.37 10.35 -15.99
CA PRO A 30 3.19 9.90 -15.28
C PRO A 30 2.99 8.41 -15.53
N VAL A 31 2.84 7.66 -14.44
CA VAL A 31 2.57 6.22 -14.49
C VAL A 31 1.06 6.11 -14.46
N LEU A 32 0.47 5.66 -15.57
CA LEU A 32 -0.91 5.19 -15.51
C LEU A 32 -0.93 4.01 -14.53
N PRO A 33 -1.81 4.00 -13.52
CA PRO A 33 -1.91 2.85 -12.64
C PRO A 33 -2.25 1.63 -13.51
N ASP A 34 -1.51 0.55 -13.32
CA ASP A 34 -1.88 -0.74 -13.90
C ASP A 34 -3.29 -1.08 -13.37
N PRO A 35 -4.10 -1.85 -14.13
CA PRO A 35 -5.47 -2.18 -13.70
C PRO A 35 -5.53 -2.91 -12.35
N ASP A 36 -4.40 -3.50 -11.93
CA ASP A 36 -4.27 -4.23 -10.68
C ASP A 36 -3.73 -3.36 -9.52
N THR A 37 -3.27 -2.12 -9.78
CA THR A 37 -2.74 -1.25 -8.72
C THR A 37 -3.88 -0.70 -7.86
N SER A 38 -3.88 -1.09 -6.59
CA SER A 38 -4.87 -0.64 -5.63
C SER A 38 -4.63 0.81 -5.18
N PHE A 39 -5.70 1.51 -4.78
CA PHE A 39 -5.57 2.86 -4.21
C PHE A 39 -4.69 2.88 -2.94
N LEU A 40 -4.69 1.78 -2.18
CA LEU A 40 -3.82 1.64 -1.02
C LEU A 40 -2.35 1.59 -1.44
N GLU A 41 -1.98 0.80 -2.45
CA GLU A 41 -0.61 0.72 -2.96
C GLU A 41 -0.11 2.09 -3.45
N MET A 42 -0.93 2.82 -4.20
CA MET A 42 -0.59 4.19 -4.63
C MET A 42 -0.32 5.13 -3.44
N VAL A 43 -1.08 4.99 -2.35
CA VAL A 43 -0.86 5.75 -1.11
C VAL A 43 0.43 5.29 -0.41
N LEU A 44 0.76 4.00 -0.43
CA LEU A 44 2.00 3.47 0.16
C LEU A 44 3.23 3.94 -0.63
N GLU A 45 3.17 3.93 -1.96
CA GLU A 45 4.23 4.49 -2.81
C GLU A 45 4.50 5.97 -2.49
N ALA A 46 3.44 6.76 -2.21
CA ALA A 46 3.60 8.14 -1.77
C ALA A 46 4.41 8.25 -0.45
N HIS A 47 4.21 7.29 0.47
CA HIS A 47 4.97 7.23 1.72
C HIS A 47 6.41 6.78 1.50
N GLU A 48 6.66 5.83 0.59
CA GLU A 48 8.01 5.37 0.23
C GLU A 48 8.82 6.47 -0.46
N ALA A 49 8.16 7.27 -1.31
CA ALA A 49 8.78 8.39 -1.99
C ALA A 49 9.13 9.58 -1.08
N THR A 50 8.59 9.64 0.14
CA THR A 50 8.75 10.78 1.05
C THR A 50 9.56 10.40 2.30
N PRO A 51 10.75 10.97 2.52
CA PRO A 51 11.64 10.52 3.59
C PRO A 51 11.12 10.82 5.02
N MET A 52 10.92 9.73 5.77
CA MET A 52 11.04 9.48 7.23
C MET A 52 10.25 10.34 8.25
N LYS A 53 9.86 11.59 7.98
CA LYS A 53 9.19 12.46 8.97
C LYS A 53 7.65 12.34 8.97
N GLY A 54 7.12 11.46 8.13
CA GLY A 54 5.69 11.35 7.88
C GLY A 54 5.23 12.29 6.77
N ILE A 55 4.16 11.89 6.10
CA ILE A 55 3.57 12.58 4.96
C ILE A 55 2.18 13.07 5.35
N ASN A 56 1.88 14.32 5.01
CA ASN A 56 0.56 14.92 5.22
C ASN A 56 -0.37 14.51 4.06
N VAL A 57 -1.67 14.38 4.34
CA VAL A 57 -2.72 14.17 3.33
C VAL A 57 -2.57 15.07 2.11
N HIS A 58 -2.24 16.35 2.28
CA HIS A 58 -2.02 17.26 1.15
C HIS A 58 -0.88 16.83 0.22
N HIS A 59 0.21 16.29 0.78
CA HIS A 59 1.33 15.78 0.01
C HIS A 59 0.99 14.45 -0.66
N ILE A 60 0.24 13.57 0.01
CA ILE A 60 -0.28 12.33 -0.60
C ILE A 60 -1.16 12.69 -1.79
N ARG A 61 -2.09 13.64 -1.62
CA ARG A 61 -2.97 14.12 -2.69
C ARG A 61 -2.17 14.67 -3.87
N ALA A 62 -1.18 15.52 -3.60
CA ALA A 62 -0.31 16.06 -4.65
C ALA A 62 0.45 14.94 -5.38
N PHE A 63 0.97 13.95 -4.65
CA PHE A 63 1.64 12.79 -5.23
C PHE A 63 0.70 12.00 -6.16
N LEU A 64 -0.52 11.69 -5.70
CA LEU A 64 -1.50 10.95 -6.48
C LEU A 64 -1.89 11.65 -7.79
N ARG A 65 -2.05 12.99 -7.76
CA ARG A 65 -2.31 13.79 -8.95
C ARG A 65 -1.12 13.80 -9.91
N MET A 66 0.09 14.02 -9.40
CA MET A 66 1.27 14.20 -10.24
C MET A 66 1.76 12.87 -10.82
N ARG A 67 1.69 11.80 -10.02
CA ARG A 67 2.23 10.48 -10.38
C ARG A 67 1.25 9.67 -11.22
N TYR A 68 -0.02 9.62 -10.81
CA TYR A 68 -1.04 8.74 -11.41
C TYR A 68 -2.14 9.50 -12.17
N GLN A 69 -2.09 10.84 -12.20
CA GLN A 69 -3.10 11.68 -12.85
C GLN A 69 -4.54 11.41 -12.39
N LEU A 70 -4.71 11.00 -11.12
CA LEU A 70 -6.04 10.68 -10.60
C LEU A 70 -6.93 11.94 -10.52
N PRO A 71 -8.21 11.85 -10.92
CA PRO A 71 -9.16 12.94 -10.76
C PRO A 71 -9.36 13.32 -9.29
N GLU A 72 -9.45 14.61 -9.01
CA GLU A 72 -9.66 15.13 -7.65
C GLU A 72 -10.85 14.48 -6.91
N PRO A 73 -12.03 14.29 -7.55
CA PRO A 73 -13.17 13.68 -6.86
C PRO A 73 -12.90 12.25 -6.39
N VAL A 74 -12.10 11.48 -7.13
CA VAL A 74 -11.72 10.10 -6.78
C VAL A 74 -10.83 10.13 -5.55
N ILE A 75 -9.84 11.04 -5.53
CA ILE A 75 -8.93 11.17 -4.39
C ILE A 75 -9.71 11.59 -3.13
N ASP A 76 -10.63 12.55 -3.24
CA ASP A 76 -11.44 13.02 -2.11
C ASP A 76 -12.35 11.93 -1.55
N GLN A 77 -12.91 11.08 -2.41
CA GLN A 77 -13.77 9.98 -1.98
C GLN A 77 -12.99 8.87 -1.27
N MET A 78 -11.80 8.53 -1.76
CA MET A 78 -11.08 7.33 -1.31
C MET A 78 -10.05 7.60 -0.21
N LEU A 79 -9.34 8.73 -0.26
CA LEU A 79 -8.13 8.95 0.54
C LEU A 79 -8.39 8.89 2.05
N ALA A 80 -9.45 9.52 2.54
CA ALA A 80 -9.79 9.51 3.96
C ALA A 80 -10.10 8.08 4.47
N PHE A 81 -10.83 7.31 3.67
CA PHE A 81 -11.16 5.92 3.99
C PHE A 81 -9.90 5.04 3.99
N THR A 82 -9.07 5.14 2.93
CA THR A 82 -7.84 4.37 2.80
C THR A 82 -6.85 4.67 3.93
N LEU A 83 -6.69 5.94 4.31
CA LEU A 83 -5.82 6.33 5.43
C LEU A 83 -6.33 5.78 6.76
N LYS A 84 -7.65 5.84 6.99
CA LYS A 84 -8.25 5.26 8.19
C LYS A 84 -8.02 3.76 8.25
N PHE A 85 -8.31 3.04 7.16
CA PHE A 85 -8.06 1.61 7.06
C PHE A 85 -6.59 1.25 7.30
N ALA A 86 -5.66 1.98 6.69
CA ALA A 86 -4.23 1.73 6.82
C ALA A 86 -3.72 1.98 8.25
N VAL A 87 -4.30 2.94 8.98
CA VAL A 87 -3.98 3.17 10.39
C VAL A 87 -4.61 2.09 11.28
N ASP A 88 -5.87 1.74 11.05
CA ASP A 88 -6.60 0.74 11.83
C ASP A 88 -5.99 -0.66 11.67
N SER A 89 -5.49 -0.99 10.46
CA SER A 89 -4.74 -2.21 10.16
C SER A 89 -3.28 -2.18 10.65
N GLN A 90 -2.85 -1.10 11.30
CA GLN A 90 -1.49 -0.89 11.81
C GLN A 90 -0.41 -0.86 10.72
N LEU A 91 -0.78 -0.70 9.45
CA LEU A 91 0.16 -0.51 8.34
C LEU A 91 0.82 0.87 8.38
N LEU A 92 0.03 1.89 8.72
CA LEU A 92 0.49 3.26 8.94
C LEU A 92 0.40 3.64 10.43
N VAL A 93 1.31 4.50 10.86
CA VAL A 93 1.26 5.18 12.16
C VAL A 93 0.93 6.64 11.94
N LYS A 94 -0.09 7.12 12.65
CA LYS A 94 -0.37 8.54 12.74
C LYS A 94 0.68 9.25 13.59
N VAL A 95 1.36 10.24 13.01
CA VAL A 95 2.40 11.05 13.68
C VAL A 95 1.96 12.49 13.96
N GLY A 96 0.87 12.96 13.36
CA GLY A 96 0.33 14.31 13.60
C GLY A 96 -1.10 14.49 13.12
N GLY A 97 -1.72 15.62 13.48
CA GLY A 97 -3.08 15.99 13.07
C GLY A 97 -4.19 15.65 14.08
N ARG A 98 -5.41 16.16 13.83
CA ARG A 98 -6.55 16.03 14.76
C ARG A 98 -7.11 14.60 14.75
N LYS A 99 -7.41 14.01 15.91
CA LYS A 99 -7.87 12.61 16.02
C LYS A 99 -9.13 12.32 15.21
N ALA A 100 -10.12 13.20 15.24
CA ALA A 100 -11.41 13.00 14.59
C ALA A 100 -11.42 13.28 13.07
N GLU A 101 -10.34 13.82 12.51
CA GLU A 101 -10.34 14.38 11.15
C GLU A 101 -9.21 13.78 10.30
N PRO A 102 -9.48 12.68 9.55
CA PRO A 102 -8.50 11.98 8.74
C PRO A 102 -7.77 12.84 7.72
N THR A 103 -8.46 13.85 7.17
CA THR A 103 -7.92 14.81 6.20
C THR A 103 -6.81 15.70 6.77
N SER A 104 -6.72 15.83 8.10
CA SER A 104 -5.68 16.61 8.77
C SER A 104 -4.45 15.79 9.19
N TRP A 105 -4.44 14.48 8.91
CA TRP A 105 -3.43 13.58 9.45
C TRP A 105 -2.08 13.73 8.76
N SER A 106 -1.04 13.47 9.56
CA SER A 106 0.27 13.10 9.03
C SER A 106 0.54 11.66 9.43
N THR A 107 0.89 10.83 8.44
CA THR A 107 1.08 9.38 8.60
C THR A 107 2.47 8.96 8.14
N ARG A 108 2.98 7.87 8.71
CA ARG A 108 4.23 7.22 8.28
C ARG A 108 4.02 5.72 8.20
N LEU A 109 4.85 5.02 7.43
CA LEU A 109 4.89 3.56 7.46
C LEU A 109 5.21 3.06 8.87
N ASN A 110 4.51 2.01 9.31
CA ASN A 110 4.78 1.39 10.60
C ASN A 110 5.97 0.42 10.47
N PRO A 111 7.15 0.73 11.05
CA PRO A 111 8.32 -0.15 10.95
C PRO A 111 8.09 -1.51 11.66
N ALA A 112 7.14 -1.58 12.59
CA ALA A 112 6.82 -2.81 13.30
C ALA A 112 5.78 -3.69 12.57
N PHE A 113 5.22 -3.24 11.44
CA PHE A 113 4.12 -3.95 10.76
C PHE A 113 4.49 -5.39 10.41
N ILE A 114 5.67 -5.62 9.85
CA ILE A 114 6.16 -6.96 9.51
C ILE A 114 6.24 -7.86 10.76
N LEU A 115 6.74 -7.32 11.87
CA LEU A 115 6.82 -8.07 13.13
C LEU A 115 5.43 -8.41 13.70
N ILE A 116 4.46 -7.51 13.53
CA ILE A 116 3.07 -7.73 13.92
C ILE A 116 2.47 -8.86 13.07
N LEU A 117 2.67 -8.83 11.75
CA LEU A 117 2.19 -9.88 10.85
C LEU A 117 2.81 -11.24 11.19
N LEU A 118 4.13 -11.30 11.39
CA LEU A 118 4.82 -12.54 11.75
C LEU A 118 4.32 -13.12 13.08
N ARG A 119 3.97 -12.27 14.06
CA ARG A 119 3.35 -12.71 15.31
C ARG A 119 1.97 -13.31 15.09
N ARG A 120 1.12 -12.66 14.29
CA ARG A 120 -0.22 -13.18 13.95
C ARG A 120 -0.13 -14.51 13.21
N LEU A 121 0.73 -14.61 12.19
CA LEU A 121 0.96 -15.85 11.46
C LEU A 121 1.45 -16.97 12.38
N ARG A 122 2.32 -16.66 13.35
CA ARG A 122 2.78 -17.65 14.35
C ARG A 122 1.63 -18.13 15.24
N GLU A 123 0.73 -17.23 15.65
CA GLU A 123 -0.43 -17.58 16.46
C GLU A 123 -1.43 -18.41 15.68
N GLU A 124 -1.74 -18.02 14.44
CA GLU A 124 -2.59 -18.80 13.52
C GLU A 124 -1.99 -20.19 13.25
N ALA A 125 -0.68 -20.28 12.98
CA ALA A 125 0.00 -21.56 12.80
C ALA A 125 -0.10 -22.46 14.04
N LYS A 126 0.04 -21.89 15.25
CA LYS A 126 -0.17 -22.64 16.49
C LYS A 126 -1.62 -23.12 16.63
N THR A 127 -2.60 -22.28 16.31
CA THR A 127 -4.01 -22.70 16.36
C THR A 127 -4.31 -23.83 15.38
N LEU A 128 -3.75 -23.77 14.17
CA LEU A 128 -3.91 -24.82 13.16
C LEU A 128 -3.24 -26.12 13.59
N LEU A 129 -2.02 -26.06 14.15
CA LEU A 129 -1.34 -27.23 14.71
C LEU A 129 -2.13 -27.83 15.87
N SER A 130 -2.62 -27.02 16.80
CA SER A 130 -3.47 -27.51 17.91
C SER A 130 -4.80 -28.09 17.41
N ALA A 131 -5.38 -27.54 16.34
CA ALA A 131 -6.60 -28.06 15.74
C ALA A 131 -6.35 -29.37 14.97
N ALA A 132 -5.17 -29.53 14.35
CA ALA A 132 -4.75 -30.76 13.69
C ALA A 132 -4.38 -31.86 14.69
N GLU A 133 -3.78 -31.51 15.84
CA GLU A 133 -3.53 -32.45 16.94
C GLU A 133 -4.81 -32.84 17.69
N ALA A 134 -5.77 -31.91 17.79
CA ALA A 134 -7.10 -32.18 18.35
C ALA A 134 -8.06 -32.83 17.34
N ALA A 135 -7.69 -32.92 16.07
CA ALA A 135 -8.46 -33.66 15.09
C ALA A 135 -8.39 -35.14 15.45
N PRO A 136 -9.53 -35.82 15.71
CA PRO A 136 -9.51 -37.21 16.11
C PRO A 136 -8.81 -38.04 15.04
N ALA A 137 -7.79 -38.79 15.45
CA ALA A 137 -7.21 -39.89 14.68
C ALA A 137 -8.29 -40.96 14.47
N GLY A 138 -9.25 -40.71 13.58
CA GLY A 138 -10.50 -41.45 13.55
C GLY A 138 -11.33 -41.14 12.31
N GLY A 139 -10.68 -41.06 11.15
CA GLY A 139 -11.32 -40.73 9.89
C GLY A 139 -10.74 -41.44 8.66
N SER A 140 -10.06 -42.58 8.84
CA SER A 140 -9.80 -43.52 7.73
C SER A 140 -10.27 -44.92 8.13
N GLY A 141 -11.54 -45.00 8.52
CA GLY A 141 -12.31 -46.21 8.42
C GLY A 141 -12.68 -46.44 6.96
N LEU A 142 -11.69 -46.71 6.10
CA LEU A 142 -11.96 -47.37 4.83
C LEU A 142 -12.51 -48.74 5.21
N LYS A 143 -13.84 -48.86 5.34
CA LYS A 143 -14.54 -50.15 5.42
C LYS A 143 -14.21 -50.91 4.16
N ARG A 144 -13.11 -51.68 4.18
CA ARG A 144 -12.96 -52.84 3.32
C ARG A 144 -14.11 -53.76 3.71
N LYS A 145 -15.17 -53.77 2.89
CA LYS A 145 -16.05 -54.94 2.80
C LYS A 145 -15.14 -56.10 2.40
N ALA A 146 -14.64 -56.83 3.39
CA ALA A 146 -14.39 -58.25 3.21
C ALA A 146 -15.77 -58.89 3.31
N ASP A 147 -16.30 -59.30 2.16
CA ASP A 147 -17.46 -60.18 2.08
C ASP A 147 -17.02 -61.37 1.24
N ASP A 148 -16.25 -62.26 1.86
CA ASP A 148 -16.15 -63.65 1.43
C ASP A 148 -17.38 -64.35 2.00
N GLY A 149 -18.32 -64.66 1.11
CA GLY A 149 -19.65 -65.18 1.47
C GLY A 149 -20.33 -65.83 0.27
N GLU A 150 -19.76 -66.93 -0.17
CA GLU A 150 -20.37 -67.91 -1.08
C GLU A 150 -21.75 -68.35 -0.56
N GLY A 151 -22.82 -68.17 -1.35
CA GLY A 151 -24.17 -68.55 -0.89
C GLY A 151 -25.35 -68.20 -1.82
N ALA A 152 -25.55 -69.05 -2.83
CA ALA A 152 -26.84 -69.52 -3.37
C ALA A 152 -28.00 -68.54 -3.69
N GLY A 153 -28.49 -68.64 -4.94
CA GLY A 153 -29.94 -68.62 -5.21
C GLY A 153 -30.48 -67.48 -6.06
N GLY A 154 -30.16 -67.48 -7.36
CA GLY A 154 -30.91 -66.70 -8.34
C GLY A 154 -32.34 -67.24 -8.47
N LYS A 155 -33.33 -66.48 -7.98
CA LYS A 155 -34.74 -66.65 -8.37
C LYS A 155 -35.20 -65.43 -9.15
N THR A 156 -35.57 -65.72 -10.40
CA THR A 156 -36.32 -64.89 -11.34
C THR A 156 -37.55 -64.25 -10.71
N ALA A 157 -37.70 -62.94 -10.88
CA ALA A 157 -38.98 -62.24 -10.69
C ALA A 157 -39.56 -61.89 -12.07
N ARG A 158 -40.74 -62.46 -12.35
CA ARG A 158 -41.63 -62.12 -13.45
C ARG A 158 -42.84 -61.43 -12.83
N VAL A 159 -43.02 -60.13 -13.08
CA VAL A 159 -44.32 -59.44 -13.19
C VAL A 159 -44.14 -58.35 -14.23
#